data_AF-A0A090ZF57-F1
#
_entry.id   AF-A0A090ZF57-F1
#
_cell.length_a   1.000
_cell.length_b   1.000
_cell.length_c   1.000
_cell.angle_alpha   90.00
_cell.angle_beta   90.00
_cell.angle_gamma   90.00
#
_symmetry.space_group_name_H-M   'P 1'
#
loop_
_entity.id
_entity.type
_entity.pdbx_description
1 polymer ?
#
loop_
_entity_poly.entity_id
_entity_poly.type
_entity_poly.pdbx_seq_one_letter_code
_entity_poly.pdbx_strand_id
1 'polypeptide(L)'
;MIIGIGGYWLFTNILFESPNHEFTLTNVQLIGYPIVLMITIVGIIFAFKISSFKSKVKEFSIIYVAALLPILLLVLLMFMNKWYGTPVLQLSTMQSYILAGVVFLVLLIGEAYILGWIGILAIIVPLLIMFVFKELGKQNPYLGVLEPLLLYGSLYGLMRWSIKMEERKSVN
;
A
#
# COMPACT_ATOMS: atom_id res chain seq x y z
N MET A 1 1.27 -11.68 4.83
CA MET A 1 1.01 -10.84 3.64
C MET A 1 -0.16 -9.86 3.82
N ILE A 2 -1.41 -10.29 4.02
CA ILE A 2 -2.56 -9.34 4.16
C ILE A 2 -2.43 -8.46 5.42
N ILE A 3 -2.03 -9.03 6.55
CA ILE A 3 -1.77 -8.28 7.81
C ILE A 3 -0.60 -7.31 7.64
N GLY A 4 0.42 -7.70 6.86
CA GLY A 4 1.59 -6.86 6.54
C GLY A 4 1.20 -5.62 5.73
N ILE A 5 0.44 -5.81 4.65
CA ILE A 5 -0.02 -4.71 3.79
C ILE A 5 -0.99 -3.79 4.52
N GLY A 6 -1.99 -4.36 5.21
CA GLY A 6 -2.97 -3.57 5.96
C GLY A 6 -2.34 -2.82 7.14
N GLY A 7 -1.43 -3.46 7.87
CA GLY A 7 -0.70 -2.83 8.96
C GLY A 7 0.23 -1.73 8.46
N TYR A 8 0.97 -1.96 7.36
CA TYR A 8 1.85 -0.95 6.78
C TYR A 8 1.05 0.27 6.33
N TRP A 9 -0.10 0.06 5.68
CA TRP A 9 -1.00 1.15 5.27
C TRP A 9 -1.56 1.94 6.47
N LEU A 10 -2.02 1.26 7.53
CA LEU A 10 -2.49 1.93 8.75
C LEU A 10 -1.37 2.76 9.40
N PHE A 11 -0.18 2.19 9.49
CA PHE A 11 0.97 2.84 10.11
C PHE A 11 1.41 4.08 9.34
N THR A 12 1.49 4.01 8.01
CA THR A 12 1.91 5.14 7.19
C THR A 12 0.86 6.25 7.14
N ASN A 13 -0.43 5.90 7.13
CA ASN A 13 -1.52 6.87 7.15
C ASN A 13 -1.50 7.73 8.44
N ILE A 14 -1.26 7.08 9.59
CA ILE A 14 -1.15 7.77 10.89
C ILE A 14 0.07 8.69 10.95
N LEU A 15 1.22 8.20 10.48
CA LEU A 15 2.51 8.91 10.67
C LEU A 15 2.84 9.92 9.59
N PHE A 16 2.37 9.75 8.36
CA PHE A 16 2.81 10.55 7.22
C PHE A 16 1.70 11.36 6.57
N GLU A 17 0.48 10.82 6.47
CA GLU A 17 -0.62 11.46 5.70
C GLU A 17 -1.50 12.41 6.52
N SER A 18 -1.67 12.19 7.84
CA SER A 18 -2.52 13.04 8.68
C SER A 18 -1.77 14.28 9.18
N PRO A 19 -2.24 15.52 8.91
CA PRO A 19 -1.61 16.76 9.38
C PRO A 19 -1.47 16.83 10.91
N ASN A 20 -2.46 16.28 11.63
CA ASN A 20 -2.51 16.22 13.08
C ASN A 20 -2.11 14.85 13.65
N HIS A 21 -1.63 13.93 12.79
CA HIS A 21 -1.35 12.53 13.13
C HIS A 21 -2.55 11.81 13.77
N GLU A 22 -3.76 12.28 13.49
CA GLU A 22 -5.01 11.68 13.92
C GLU A 22 -5.43 10.64 12.88
N PHE A 23 -5.63 9.40 13.33
CA PHE A 23 -6.24 8.38 12.50
C PHE A 23 -7.70 8.75 12.27
N THR A 24 -8.04 9.03 11.01
CA THR A 24 -9.41 9.30 10.60
C THR A 24 -9.85 8.29 9.56
N LEU A 25 -10.91 7.55 9.87
CA LEU A 25 -11.57 6.67 8.91
C LEU A 25 -12.92 7.28 8.55
N THR A 26 -13.13 7.54 7.26
CA THR A 26 -14.38 8.15 6.79
C THR A 26 -15.39 7.10 6.34
N ASN A 27 -16.67 7.48 6.32
CA ASN A 27 -17.75 6.65 5.80
C ASN A 27 -17.48 6.21 4.35
N VAL A 28 -16.96 7.14 3.55
CA VAL A 28 -16.64 6.92 2.14
C VAL A 28 -15.52 5.90 1.98
N GLN A 29 -14.49 5.94 2.82
CA GLN A 29 -13.43 4.92 2.80
C GLN A 29 -13.92 3.57 3.29
N LEU A 30 -14.65 3.55 4.42
CA LEU A 30 -15.12 2.32 5.05
C LEU A 30 -16.08 1.53 4.14
N ILE A 31 -16.98 2.22 3.44
CA ILE A 31 -17.97 1.60 2.55
C ILE A 31 -17.42 1.48 1.12
N GLY A 32 -16.70 2.50 0.66
CA GLY A 32 -16.25 2.59 -0.72
C GLY A 32 -15.16 1.57 -1.05
N TYR A 33 -14.15 1.36 -0.20
CA TYR A 33 -13.08 0.40 -0.51
C TYR A 33 -13.60 -1.04 -0.69
N PRO A 34 -14.48 -1.57 0.19
CA PRO A 34 -15.13 -2.86 -0.04
C PRO A 34 -15.94 -2.93 -1.34
N ILE A 35 -16.69 -1.87 -1.67
CA ILE A 35 -17.48 -1.83 -2.92
C ILE A 35 -16.55 -1.89 -4.14
N VAL A 36 -15.49 -1.09 -4.16
CA VAL A 36 -14.49 -1.12 -5.24
C VAL A 36 -13.88 -2.50 -5.37
N LEU A 37 -13.54 -3.15 -4.25
CA LEU A 37 -13.03 -4.52 -4.23
C LEU A 37 -14.01 -5.51 -4.87
N MET A 38 -15.28 -5.47 -4.49
CA MET A 38 -16.32 -6.34 -5.04
C MET A 38 -16.50 -6.14 -6.54
N ILE A 39 -16.58 -4.88 -6.99
CA ILE A 39 -16.67 -4.54 -8.42
C ILE A 39 -15.44 -5.05 -9.17
N THR A 40 -14.25 -4.92 -8.58
CA THR A 40 -12.99 -5.37 -9.18
C THR A 40 -12.97 -6.88 -9.35
N ILE A 41 -13.34 -7.63 -8.31
CA ILE A 41 -13.38 -9.10 -8.36
C ILE A 41 -14.37 -9.56 -9.43
N VAL A 42 -15.60 -9.03 -9.42
CA VAL A 42 -16.64 -9.39 -10.40
C VAL A 42 -16.20 -8.98 -11.81
N GLY A 43 -15.66 -7.78 -11.97
CA GLY A 43 -15.19 -7.24 -13.25
C GLY A 43 -14.06 -8.07 -13.85
N ILE A 44 -13.08 -8.48 -13.03
CA ILE A 44 -11.97 -9.34 -13.46
C ILE A 44 -12.47 -10.73 -13.85
N ILE A 45 -13.33 -11.36 -13.04
CA ILE A 45 -13.91 -12.68 -13.36
C ILE A 45 -14.65 -12.63 -14.71
N PHE A 46 -15.44 -11.58 -14.92
CA PHE A 46 -16.20 -11.42 -16.15
C PHE A 46 -15.30 -11.11 -17.36
N ALA A 47 -14.28 -10.27 -17.16
CA ALA A 47 -13.27 -9.97 -18.17
C ALA A 47 -12.53 -11.24 -18.61
N PHE A 48 -12.06 -12.07 -17.68
CA PHE A 48 -11.44 -13.35 -18.01
C PHE A 48 -12.39 -14.26 -18.77
N LYS A 49 -13.64 -14.40 -18.31
CA LYS A 49 -14.66 -15.24 -18.97
C LYS A 49 -14.92 -14.83 -20.42
N ILE A 50 -15.02 -13.54 -20.70
CA ILE A 50 -15.26 -13.03 -22.07
C ILE A 50 -13.99 -13.12 -22.92
N SER A 51 -12.83 -12.89 -22.31
CA SER A 51 -11.55 -12.84 -23.02
C SER A 51 -11.08 -14.22 -23.50
N SER A 52 -11.39 -15.31 -22.77
CA SER A 52 -10.92 -16.68 -23.04
C SER A 52 -11.28 -17.24 -24.43
N PHE A 53 -12.24 -16.65 -25.15
CA PHE A 53 -12.68 -17.10 -26.47
C PHE A 53 -12.46 -16.05 -27.58
N LYS A 54 -11.57 -15.06 -27.36
CA LYS A 54 -11.31 -13.97 -28.32
C LYS A 54 -9.87 -14.03 -28.84
N SER A 55 -9.58 -13.24 -29.89
CA SER A 55 -8.22 -13.12 -30.41
C SER A 55 -7.31 -12.44 -29.38
N LYS A 56 -6.01 -12.79 -29.37
CA LYS A 56 -5.00 -12.30 -28.43
C LYS A 56 -5.03 -10.78 -28.19
N VAL A 57 -5.26 -9.98 -29.23
CA VAL A 57 -5.33 -8.50 -29.14
C VAL A 57 -6.59 -8.02 -28.42
N LYS A 58 -7.73 -8.67 -28.68
CA LYS A 58 -9.00 -8.35 -28.00
C LYS A 58 -8.99 -8.82 -26.56
N GLU A 59 -8.41 -9.98 -26.30
CA GLU A 59 -8.17 -10.51 -24.96
C GLU A 59 -7.35 -9.52 -24.11
N PHE A 60 -6.21 -9.08 -24.63
CA PHE A 60 -5.35 -8.10 -23.97
C PHE A 60 -6.08 -6.78 -23.69
N SER A 61 -6.85 -6.28 -24.66
CA SER A 61 -7.61 -5.02 -24.50
C SER A 61 -8.67 -5.13 -23.40
N ILE A 62 -9.40 -6.25 -23.32
CA ILE A 62 -10.43 -6.48 -22.31
C ILE A 62 -9.82 -6.56 -20.91
N ILE A 63 -8.72 -7.31 -20.77
CA ILE A 63 -8.01 -7.44 -19.50
C ILE A 63 -7.41 -6.10 -19.07
N TYR A 64 -6.84 -5.34 -20.01
CA TYR A 64 -6.26 -4.02 -19.75
C TYR A 64 -7.30 -3.02 -19.24
N VAL A 65 -8.47 -2.95 -19.88
CA VAL A 65 -9.57 -2.09 -19.43
C VAL A 65 -10.10 -2.54 -18.06
N ALA A 66 -10.24 -3.85 -17.84
CA ALA A 66 -10.67 -4.40 -16.55
C ALA A 66 -9.68 -4.08 -15.43
N ALA A 67 -8.37 -4.05 -15.72
CA ALA A 67 -7.33 -3.67 -14.77
C ALA A 67 -7.27 -2.15 -14.49
N LEU A 68 -7.67 -1.32 -15.47
CA LEU A 68 -7.76 0.14 -15.27
C LEU A 68 -8.99 0.56 -14.45
N LEU A 69 -10.08 -0.19 -14.54
CA LEU A 69 -11.32 0.10 -13.82
C LEU A 69 -11.15 0.30 -12.29
N PRO A 70 -10.47 -0.58 -11.53
CA PRO A 70 -10.24 -0.36 -10.11
C PRO A 70 -9.46 0.92 -9.82
N ILE A 71 -8.46 1.26 -10.63
CA ILE A 71 -7.65 2.46 -10.45
C ILE A 71 -8.54 3.70 -10.59
N LEU A 72 -9.38 3.73 -11.63
CA LEU A 72 -10.28 4.85 -11.88
C LEU A 72 -11.32 5.00 -10.75
N LEU A 73 -11.86 3.88 -10.25
CA LEU A 73 -12.78 3.86 -9.11
C LEU A 73 -12.12 4.35 -7.81
N LEU A 74 -10.87 3.96 -7.54
CA LEU A 74 -10.12 4.44 -6.37
C LEU A 74 -9.87 5.95 -6.44
N VAL A 75 -9.54 6.48 -7.61
CA VAL A 75 -9.36 7.93 -7.81
C VAL A 75 -10.68 8.68 -7.56
N LEU A 76 -11.80 8.18 -8.10
CA LEU A 76 -13.14 8.73 -7.84
C LEU A 76 -13.50 8.71 -6.35
N LEU A 77 -13.19 7.60 -5.67
CA LEU A 77 -13.42 7.45 -4.23
C LEU A 77 -12.59 8.46 -3.44
N MET A 78 -11.35 8.73 -3.84
CA MET A 78 -10.50 9.75 -3.22
C MET A 78 -11.11 11.15 -3.35
N PHE A 79 -11.68 11.49 -4.52
CA PHE A 79 -12.46 12.71 -4.68
C PHE A 79 -13.70 12.70 -3.79
N MET A 80 -14.52 11.65 -3.83
CA MET A 80 -15.70 11.58 -2.95
C MET A 80 -15.35 11.71 -1.47
N ASN A 81 -14.22 11.15 -1.03
CA ASN A 81 -13.74 11.26 0.33
C ASN A 81 -13.40 12.70 0.70
N LYS A 82 -12.79 13.46 -0.22
CA LYS A 82 -12.46 14.87 0.01
C LYS A 82 -13.69 15.77 0.12
N TRP A 83 -14.76 15.47 -0.61
CA TRP A 83 -15.95 16.33 -0.71
C TRP A 83 -17.10 15.90 0.23
N TYR A 84 -17.23 14.60 0.50
CA TYR A 84 -18.35 14.00 1.24
C TYR A 84 -17.89 13.09 2.40
N GLY A 85 -16.58 12.97 2.63
CA GLY A 85 -16.04 12.14 3.70
C GLY A 85 -16.36 12.70 5.08
N THR A 86 -17.32 12.09 5.76
CA THR A 86 -17.55 12.35 7.19
C THR A 86 -16.71 11.39 8.03
N PRO A 87 -15.95 11.88 9.02
CA PRO A 87 -15.17 11.02 9.91
C PRO A 87 -16.12 10.16 10.77
N VAL A 88 -15.86 8.85 10.78
CA VAL A 88 -16.63 7.84 11.53
C VAL A 88 -15.85 7.40 12.76
N LEU A 89 -14.55 7.23 12.56
CA LEU A 89 -13.59 7.01 13.62
C LEU A 89 -12.56 8.11 13.52
N GLN A 90 -12.42 8.88 14.60
CA GLN A 90 -11.37 9.87 14.78
C GLN A 90 -10.74 9.57 16.13
N LEU A 91 -9.49 9.10 16.09
CA LEU A 91 -8.72 8.87 17.30
C LEU A 91 -7.95 10.14 17.64
N SER A 92 -7.79 10.43 18.93
CA SER A 92 -6.90 11.52 19.34
C SER A 92 -5.47 11.24 18.92
N THR A 93 -4.64 12.27 18.82
CA THR A 93 -3.22 12.13 18.46
C THR A 93 -2.49 11.12 19.34
N MET A 94 -2.73 11.14 20.66
CA MET A 94 -2.09 10.21 21.59
C MET A 94 -2.55 8.77 21.39
N GLN A 95 -3.85 8.56 21.14
CA GLN A 95 -4.40 7.22 20.83
C GLN A 95 -3.89 6.69 19.49
N SER A 96 -3.75 7.56 18.49
CA SER A 96 -3.23 7.21 17.16
C SER A 96 -1.76 6.80 17.23
N TYR A 97 -0.94 7.47 18.04
CA TYR A 97 0.45 7.05 18.26
C TYR A 97 0.57 5.71 18.98
N ILE A 98 -0.28 5.46 20.00
CA ILE A 98 -0.32 4.15 20.67
C ILE A 98 -0.70 3.06 19.66
N LEU A 99 -1.71 3.31 18.82
CA LEU A 99 -2.13 2.39 17.77
C LEU A 99 -0.99 2.14 16.76
N ALA A 100 -0.32 3.19 16.28
CA ALA A 100 0.82 3.07 15.37
C ALA A 100 1.96 2.26 15.99
N GLY A 101 2.27 2.48 17.27
CA GLY A 101 3.29 1.70 17.99
C GLY A 101 2.94 0.22 18.09
N VAL A 102 1.69 -0.11 18.42
CA VAL A 102 1.22 -1.51 18.47
C VAL A 102 1.27 -2.15 17.08
N VAL A 103 0.76 -1.46 16.05
CA VAL A 103 0.78 -1.96 14.67
C VAL A 103 2.22 -2.19 14.19
N PHE A 104 3.14 -1.29 14.52
CA PHE A 104 4.55 -1.43 14.16
C PHE A 104 5.20 -2.65 14.80
N LEU A 105 4.95 -2.89 16.10
CA LEU A 105 5.47 -4.07 16.78
C LEU A 105 4.92 -5.36 16.17
N VAL A 106 3.61 -5.40 15.89
CA VAL A 106 2.98 -6.56 15.24
C VAL A 106 3.56 -6.80 13.85
N LEU A 107 3.80 -5.74 13.07
CA LEU A 107 4.45 -5.83 11.75
C LEU A 107 5.87 -6.35 11.84
N LEU A 108 6.69 -5.79 12.75
CA LEU A 108 8.07 -6.24 12.92
C LEU A 108 8.14 -7.71 13.33
N ILE A 109 7.33 -8.12 14.30
CA ILE A 109 7.31 -9.52 14.76
C ILE A 109 6.78 -10.44 13.65
N GLY A 110 5.70 -10.04 12.97
CA GLY A 110 5.08 -10.82 11.91
C GLY A 110 6.00 -11.02 10.71
N GLU A 111 6.60 -9.95 10.19
CA GLU A 111 7.52 -10.03 9.05
C GLU A 111 8.85 -10.67 9.44
N ALA A 112 9.33 -10.50 10.68
CA ALA A 112 10.50 -11.24 11.17
C ALA A 112 10.24 -12.75 11.24
N TYR A 113 9.03 -13.18 11.60
CA TYR A 113 8.67 -14.60 11.62
C TYR A 113 8.56 -15.20 10.21
N ILE A 114 7.99 -14.46 9.25
CA ILE A 114 7.73 -14.96 7.89
C ILE A 114 8.99 -14.89 7.01
N LEU A 115 9.69 -13.75 7.02
CA LEU A 115 10.80 -13.45 6.10
C LEU A 115 12.15 -13.29 6.82
N GLY A 116 12.21 -13.49 8.13
CA GLY A 116 13.44 -13.33 8.91
C GLY A 116 13.96 -11.89 8.89
N TRP A 117 15.29 -11.77 8.84
CA TRP A 117 15.98 -10.48 8.80
C TRP A 117 15.63 -9.61 7.58
N ILE A 118 15.27 -10.23 6.45
CA ILE A 118 14.87 -9.51 5.23
C ILE A 118 13.50 -8.84 5.43
N GLY A 119 12.58 -9.47 6.15
CA GLY A 119 11.29 -8.89 6.50
C GLY A 119 11.41 -7.62 7.35
N ILE A 120 12.33 -7.64 8.33
CA ILE A 120 12.63 -6.46 9.16
C ILE A 120 13.16 -5.31 8.30
N LEU A 121 14.11 -5.58 7.39
CA LEU A 121 14.66 -4.56 6.49
C LEU A 121 13.61 -4.03 5.51
N ALA A 122 12.71 -4.88 5.03
CA ALA A 122 11.62 -4.50 4.14
C ALA A 122 10.61 -3.55 4.79
N ILE A 123 10.53 -3.50 6.12
CA ILE A 123 9.74 -2.50 6.85
C ILE A 123 10.58 -1.25 7.14
N ILE A 124 11.77 -1.42 7.74
CA ILE A 124 12.56 -0.29 8.26
C ILE A 124 13.06 0.61 7.12
N VAL A 125 13.54 0.04 6.02
CA VAL A 125 14.17 0.81 4.94
C VAL A 125 13.16 1.75 4.26
N PRO A 126 11.97 1.28 3.82
CA PRO A 126 10.95 2.18 3.27
C PRO A 126 10.52 3.27 4.26
N LEU A 127 10.37 2.93 5.55
CA LEU A 127 9.99 3.92 6.57
C LEU A 127 11.04 5.00 6.77
N LEU A 128 12.32 4.65 6.77
CA LEU A 128 13.41 5.62 6.83
C LEU A 128 13.40 6.55 5.61
N ILE A 129 13.15 5.99 4.41
CA ILE A 129 13.01 6.80 3.19
C ILE A 129 11.84 7.77 3.35
N MET A 130 10.65 7.31 3.70
CA MET A 130 9.47 8.18 3.89
C MET A 130 9.71 9.26 4.96
N PHE A 131 10.43 8.94 6.03
CA PHE A 131 10.77 9.90 7.08
C PHE A 131 11.73 11.00 6.59
N VAL A 132 12.79 10.61 5.90
CA VAL A 132 13.76 11.56 5.33
C VAL A 132 13.10 12.44 4.27
N PHE A 133 12.25 11.86 3.41
CA PHE A 133 11.55 12.60 2.36
C PHE A 133 10.40 13.46 2.88
N LYS A 134 9.75 13.11 3.99
CA LYS A 134 8.77 14.00 4.64
C LYS A 134 9.42 15.30 5.12
N GLU A 135 10.66 15.26 5.59
CA GLU A 135 11.38 16.47 6.02
C GLU A 135 11.97 17.25 4.84
N LEU A 136 12.53 16.54 3.84
CA LEU A 136 13.06 17.16 2.62
C LEU A 136 11.96 17.76 1.73
N GLY A 137 10.79 17.13 1.67
CA GLY A 137 9.64 17.59 0.91
C GLY A 137 9.03 18.89 1.43
N LYS A 138 9.19 19.19 2.73
CA LYS A 138 8.87 20.52 3.29
C LYS A 138 9.77 21.62 2.74
N GLN A 139 11.02 21.29 2.42
CA GLN A 139 12.02 22.24 1.95
C GLN A 139 11.98 22.41 0.42
N ASN A 140 11.73 21.33 -0.32
CA ASN A 140 11.68 21.39 -1.79
C ASN A 140 10.68 20.36 -2.38
N PRO A 141 9.59 20.81 -3.04
CA PRO A 141 8.58 19.91 -3.61
C PRO A 141 9.10 19.02 -4.74
N TYR A 142 10.17 19.42 -5.45
CA TYR A 142 10.76 18.62 -6.53
C TYR A 142 11.49 17.38 -6.00
N LEU A 143 11.98 17.41 -4.75
CA LEU A 143 12.59 16.24 -4.12
C LEU A 143 11.56 15.16 -3.78
N GLY A 144 10.29 15.52 -3.60
CA GLY A 144 9.21 14.55 -3.37
C GLY A 144 9.00 13.56 -4.53
N VAL A 145 9.38 13.94 -5.76
CA VAL A 145 9.28 13.04 -6.94
C VAL A 145 10.29 11.89 -6.89
N LEU A 146 11.39 12.05 -6.14
CA LEU A 146 12.40 10.99 -5.96
C LEU A 146 12.00 9.96 -4.90
N GLU A 147 11.05 10.29 -4.02
CA GLU A 147 10.61 9.41 -2.94
C GLU A 147 10.05 8.07 -3.47
N PRO A 148 9.08 8.05 -4.41
CA PRO A 148 8.59 6.78 -4.98
C PRO A 148 9.70 5.97 -5.64
N LEU A 149 10.61 6.62 -6.37
CA LEU A 149 11.71 5.95 -7.08
C LEU A 149 12.64 5.21 -6.10
N LEU A 150 12.99 5.86 -4.98
CA LEU A 150 13.83 5.25 -3.95
C LEU A 150 13.10 4.18 -3.15
N LEU A 151 11.80 4.36 -2.89
CA LEU A 151 10.99 3.33 -2.26
C LEU A 151 10.96 2.05 -3.11
N TYR A 152 10.57 2.14 -4.38
CA TYR A 152 10.57 0.97 -5.28
C TYR A 152 11.97 0.41 -5.50
N GLY A 153 12.99 1.28 -5.64
CA GLY A 153 14.39 0.87 -5.81
C GLY A 153 14.91 0.07 -4.60
N SER A 154 14.58 0.51 -3.39
CA SER A 154 14.99 -0.15 -2.15
C SER A 154 14.37 -1.55 -2.02
N LEU A 155 13.07 -1.69 -2.30
CA LEU A 155 12.36 -2.97 -2.30
C LEU A 155 12.92 -3.93 -3.36
N TYR A 156 13.21 -3.43 -4.57
CA TYR A 156 13.85 -4.24 -5.61
C TYR A 156 15.24 -4.72 -5.20
N GLY A 157 16.05 -3.85 -4.58
CA GLY A 157 17.36 -4.21 -4.06
C GLY A 157 17.30 -5.29 -2.99
N LEU A 158 16.38 -5.15 -2.03
CA LEU A 158 16.14 -6.14 -0.98
C LEU A 158 15.66 -7.48 -1.55
N MET A 159 14.78 -7.46 -2.55
CA MET A 159 14.33 -8.68 -3.24
C MET A 159 15.49 -9.40 -3.92
N ARG A 160 16.34 -8.68 -4.67
CA ARG A 160 17.51 -9.26 -5.34
C ARG A 160 18.51 -9.84 -4.33
N TRP A 161 18.67 -9.20 -3.18
CA TRP A 161 19.53 -9.70 -2.11
C TRP A 161 18.93 -10.97 -1.49
N SER A 162 17.63 -10.97 -1.18
CA SER A 162 16.91 -12.13 -0.65
C SER A 162 17.14 -13.37 -1.53
N ILE A 163 16.90 -13.25 -2.84
CA ILE A 163 17.10 -14.34 -3.81
C ILE A 163 18.55 -14.85 -3.78
N LYS A 164 19.54 -13.94 -3.78
CA LYS A 164 20.96 -14.32 -3.71
C LYS A 164 21.33 -15.04 -2.41
N MET A 165 20.69 -14.72 -1.30
CA MET A 165 20.92 -15.41 -0.02
C MET A 165 20.31 -16.80 -0.04
N GLU A 166 19.15 -16.95 -0.65
CA GLU A 166 18.44 -18.21 -0.78
C GLU A 166 19.18 -19.19 -1.72
N GLU A 167 19.67 -18.71 -2.86
CA GLU A 167 20.54 -19.48 -3.78
C GLU A 167 21.82 -19.98 -3.09
N ARG A 168 22.44 -19.17 -2.21
CA ARG A 168 23.64 -19.62 -1.47
C ARG A 168 23.33 -20.64 -0.38
N LYS A 169 22.12 -20.66 0.16
CA LYS A 169 21.69 -21.68 1.12
C LYS A 169 21.34 -23.01 0.46
N SER A 170 20.92 -23.02 -0.81
CA SER A 170 20.58 -24.26 -1.53
C SER A 170 21.78 -24.98 -2.16
N VAL A 171 22.93 -24.31 -2.26
CA VAL A 171 24.17 -24.86 -2.84
C VAL A 171 25.10 -25.45 -1.77
N ASN A 172 24.81 -25.21 -0.49
CA ASN A 172 25.54 -25.73 0.67
C ASN A 172 24.74 -26.86 1.34
#